data_AF-R5ZAP8-F1
#
_entry.id   AF-R5ZAP8-F1
#
_cell.length_a   1.000
_cell.length_b   1.000
_cell.length_c   1.000
_cell.angle_alpha   90.00
_cell.angle_beta   90.00
_cell.angle_gamma   90.00
#
_symmetry.space_group_name_H-M   'P 1'
#
loop_
_entity.id
_entity.type
_entity.pdbx_description
1 polymer ?
#
loop_
_entity_poly.entity_id
_entity_poly.type
_entity_poly.pdbx_seq_one_letter_code
_entity_poly.pdbx_strand_id
1 'polypeptide(L)'
;MSLSLSNWDYYLVLERELVNSFNYVELSNDNFSTYSVEFAKMLLSICSEFDSVFKDYVELRSGNRPSNIKEAFECLSALNDIAFVNEVVDIAINQSISLKPFNAWINGMYAKLTWWDSYNAVKHDRGTYFRKANLENCLNSLAALLCIEIVSLKCFGVKRLTPVNRLFRIPNKQLCRSLPGQNGQWDLVIDSKELNETSNMRPANLMIVKSVS
;
A
#
# COMPACT_ATOMS: atom_id res chain seq x y z
N MET A 1 -0.88 -16.81 13.69
CA MET A 1 -0.97 -15.33 13.76
C MET A 1 0.45 -14.75 13.65
N SER A 2 1.10 -15.02 12.51
CA SER A 2 2.50 -14.67 12.19
C SER A 2 2.59 -13.80 10.92
N LEU A 3 1.46 -13.32 10.40
CA LEU A 3 1.36 -12.74 9.06
C LEU A 3 1.94 -11.33 8.92
N SER A 4 1.89 -10.49 9.97
CA SER A 4 2.15 -9.05 9.79
C SER A 4 3.59 -8.68 9.45
N LEU A 5 4.59 -9.39 10.00
CA LEU A 5 6.00 -9.12 9.70
C LEU A 5 6.41 -9.69 8.33
N SER A 6 5.84 -10.84 7.94
CA SER A 6 6.10 -11.45 6.64
C SER A 6 5.63 -10.57 5.49
N ASN A 7 4.48 -9.91 5.64
CA ASN A 7 3.92 -9.05 4.59
C ASN A 7 4.74 -7.76 4.44
N TRP A 8 5.19 -7.14 5.55
CA TRP A 8 6.08 -5.98 5.49
C TRP A 8 7.44 -6.29 4.83
N ASP A 9 8.06 -7.42 5.16
CA ASP A 9 9.30 -7.83 4.50
C ASP A 9 9.09 -8.07 3.00
N TYR A 10 7.95 -8.65 2.62
CA TYR A 10 7.62 -8.84 1.20
C TYR A 10 7.36 -7.52 0.48
N TYR A 11 6.64 -6.59 1.11
CA TYR A 11 6.49 -5.21 0.63
C TYR A 11 7.85 -4.57 0.31
N LEU A 12 8.83 -4.70 1.22
CA LEU A 12 10.17 -4.13 1.02
C LEU A 12 10.94 -4.81 -0.13
N VAL A 13 10.67 -6.08 -0.42
CA VAL A 13 11.22 -6.76 -1.61
C VAL A 13 10.60 -6.16 -2.87
N LEU A 14 9.28 -6.01 -2.92
CA LEU A 14 8.56 -5.42 -4.07
C LEU A 14 8.98 -3.97 -4.32
N GLU A 15 9.12 -3.18 -3.25
CA GLU A 15 9.64 -1.82 -3.31
C GLU A 15 11.03 -1.78 -3.94
N ARG A 16 11.94 -2.64 -3.48
CA ARG A 16 13.31 -2.70 -3.99
C ARG A 16 13.34 -3.06 -5.48
N GLU A 17 12.50 -3.99 -5.92
CA GLU A 17 12.38 -4.33 -7.34
C GLU A 17 11.93 -3.13 -8.17
N LEU A 18 10.92 -2.37 -7.72
CA LEU A 18 10.47 -1.17 -8.42
C LEU A 18 11.54 -0.07 -8.44
N VAL A 19 12.22 0.17 -7.32
CA VAL A 19 13.33 1.14 -7.24
C VAL A 19 14.46 0.77 -8.20
N ASN A 20 14.79 -0.53 -8.32
CA ASN A 20 15.83 -0.98 -9.24
C ASN A 20 15.49 -0.69 -10.71
N SER A 21 14.21 -0.60 -11.07
CA SER A 21 13.78 -0.25 -12.43
C SER A 21 14.18 1.18 -12.83
N PHE A 22 14.38 2.06 -11.85
CA PHE A 22 14.74 3.47 -12.10
C PHE A 22 16.16 3.65 -12.64
N ASN A 23 17.01 2.62 -12.55
CA ASN A 23 18.31 2.62 -13.24
C ASN A 23 18.18 2.63 -14.77
N TYR A 24 17.01 2.30 -15.30
CA TYR A 24 16.75 2.17 -16.74
C TYR A 24 15.59 3.03 -17.22
N VAL A 25 14.61 3.29 -16.35
CA VAL A 25 13.44 4.13 -16.66
C VAL A 25 13.40 5.27 -15.66
N GLU A 26 13.75 6.47 -16.12
CA GLU A 26 13.77 7.68 -15.28
C GLU A 26 12.39 7.90 -14.64
N LEU A 27 12.39 8.26 -13.36
CA LEU A 27 11.17 8.51 -12.62
C LEU A 27 10.62 9.91 -12.95
N SER A 28 9.90 9.99 -14.07
CA SER A 28 9.28 11.21 -14.57
C SER A 28 7.88 10.94 -15.12
N ASN A 29 7.04 11.98 -15.16
CA ASN A 29 5.70 11.90 -15.74
C ASN A 29 5.74 11.45 -17.21
N ASP A 30 6.78 11.84 -17.97
CA ASP A 30 6.95 11.46 -19.37
C ASP A 30 7.06 9.93 -19.55
N ASN A 31 7.60 9.24 -18.55
CA ASN A 31 7.83 7.80 -18.57
C ASN A 31 6.69 6.98 -17.95
N PHE A 32 5.61 7.58 -17.46
CA PHE A 32 4.50 6.87 -16.80
C PHE A 32 3.87 5.77 -17.65
N SER A 33 3.79 6.01 -18.96
CA SER A 33 3.26 5.05 -19.93
C SER A 33 4.27 3.97 -20.34
N THR A 34 5.52 4.03 -19.89
CA THR A 34 6.56 3.03 -20.20
C THR A 34 6.15 1.68 -19.62
N TYR A 35 6.08 0.67 -20.48
CA TYR A 35 5.67 -0.69 -20.15
C TYR A 35 6.78 -1.68 -20.50
N SER A 36 6.85 -2.78 -19.76
CA SER A 36 7.88 -3.80 -19.95
C SER A 36 7.46 -5.14 -19.36
N VAL A 37 8.21 -6.19 -19.66
CA VAL A 37 8.00 -7.51 -19.05
C VAL A 37 8.25 -7.44 -17.54
N GLU A 38 9.22 -6.63 -17.11
CA GLU A 38 9.50 -6.39 -15.69
C GLU A 38 8.34 -5.66 -15.00
N PHE A 39 7.75 -4.64 -15.63
CA PHE A 39 6.54 -3.99 -15.09
C PHE A 39 5.33 -4.92 -15.08
N ALA A 40 5.22 -5.87 -16.02
CA ALA A 40 4.17 -6.88 -15.97
C ALA A 40 4.35 -7.83 -14.79
N LYS A 41 5.57 -8.31 -14.55
CA LYS A 41 5.91 -9.11 -13.37
C LYS A 41 5.59 -8.34 -12.09
N MET A 42 6.09 -7.10 -11.97
CA MET A 42 5.87 -6.26 -10.78
C MET A 42 4.39 -5.97 -10.54
N LEU A 43 3.64 -5.52 -11.56
CA LEU A 43 2.22 -5.22 -11.42
C LEU A 43 1.42 -6.44 -10.93
N LEU A 44 1.69 -7.62 -11.49
CA LEU A 44 1.02 -8.86 -11.07
C LEU A 44 1.38 -9.23 -9.63
N SER A 45 2.66 -9.14 -9.24
CA SER A 45 3.09 -9.46 -7.88
C SER A 45 2.55 -8.48 -6.84
N ILE A 46 2.68 -7.18 -7.09
CA ILE A 46 2.22 -6.12 -6.17
C ILE A 46 0.71 -6.21 -5.96
N CYS A 47 -0.08 -6.35 -7.02
CA CYS A 47 -1.53 -6.42 -6.89
C CYS A 47 -2.01 -7.73 -6.26
N SER A 48 -1.28 -8.84 -6.43
CA SER A 48 -1.62 -10.10 -5.74
C SER A 48 -1.35 -10.00 -4.24
N GLU A 49 -0.25 -9.35 -3.85
CA GLU A 49 0.05 -9.08 -2.45
C GLU A 49 -0.98 -8.13 -1.84
N PHE A 50 -1.29 -7.02 -2.54
CA PHE A 50 -2.36 -6.11 -2.13
C PHE A 50 -3.68 -6.83 -1.88
N ASP A 51 -4.13 -7.70 -2.79
CA ASP A 51 -5.40 -8.43 -2.62
C ASP A 51 -5.39 -9.29 -1.34
N SER A 52 -4.25 -9.93 -1.06
CA SER A 52 -4.08 -10.79 0.10
C SER A 52 -4.10 -9.98 1.40
N VAL A 53 -3.25 -8.95 1.51
CA VAL A 53 -3.15 -8.09 2.70
C VAL A 53 -4.46 -7.33 2.93
N PHE A 54 -5.11 -6.86 1.86
CA PHE A 54 -6.37 -6.14 1.99
C PHE A 54 -7.50 -7.05 2.49
N LYS A 55 -7.60 -8.28 1.98
CA LYS A 55 -8.56 -9.28 2.49
C LYS A 55 -8.30 -9.63 3.95
N ASP A 56 -7.03 -9.82 4.33
CA ASP A 56 -6.65 -10.07 5.72
C ASP A 56 -7.03 -8.89 6.63
N TYR A 57 -6.80 -7.66 6.17
CA TYR A 57 -7.21 -6.46 6.89
C TYR A 57 -8.73 -6.41 7.10
N VAL A 58 -9.53 -6.63 6.04
CA VAL A 58 -10.99 -6.64 6.18
C VAL A 58 -11.47 -7.76 7.10
N GLU A 59 -10.87 -8.95 7.03
CA GLU A 59 -11.20 -10.06 7.91
C GLU A 59 -10.89 -9.72 9.38
N LEU A 60 -9.76 -9.07 9.64
CA LEU A 60 -9.38 -8.59 10.97
C LEU A 60 -10.38 -7.57 11.52
N ARG A 61 -10.93 -6.69 10.68
CA ARG A 61 -11.83 -5.61 11.08
C ARG A 61 -13.30 -6.04 11.19
N SER A 62 -13.75 -6.90 10.30
CA SER A 62 -15.17 -7.29 10.15
C SER A 62 -15.48 -8.71 10.64
N GLY A 63 -14.47 -9.55 10.82
CA GLY A 63 -14.62 -10.98 11.09
C GLY A 63 -14.97 -11.82 9.86
N ASN A 64 -15.12 -11.21 8.68
CA ASN A 64 -15.45 -11.89 7.43
C ASN A 64 -14.40 -11.60 6.36
N ARG A 65 -13.91 -12.64 5.69
CA ARG A 65 -12.97 -12.49 4.58
C ARG A 65 -13.73 -12.16 3.29
N PRO A 66 -13.49 -11.01 2.65
CA PRO A 66 -14.20 -10.65 1.43
C PRO A 66 -13.69 -11.46 0.23
N SER A 67 -14.58 -11.75 -0.72
CA SER A 67 -14.24 -12.50 -1.93
C SER A 67 -13.47 -11.66 -2.97
N ASN A 68 -13.72 -10.35 -2.99
CA ASN A 68 -13.19 -9.43 -3.99
C ASN A 68 -13.02 -8.00 -3.43
N ILE A 69 -12.32 -7.13 -4.18
CA ILE A 69 -12.01 -5.77 -3.74
C ILE A 69 -13.24 -4.89 -3.50
N LYS A 70 -14.35 -5.11 -4.24
CA LYS A 70 -15.57 -4.33 -4.09
C LYS A 70 -16.21 -4.64 -2.75
N GLU A 71 -16.38 -5.93 -2.45
CA GLU A 71 -16.89 -6.39 -1.17
C GLU A 71 -15.99 -5.91 -0.02
N ALA A 72 -14.67 -6.00 -0.18
CA ALA A 72 -13.71 -5.51 0.79
C ALA A 72 -13.90 -4.01 1.11
N PHE A 73 -14.05 -3.19 0.07
CA PHE A 73 -14.33 -1.76 0.22
C PHE A 73 -15.69 -1.51 0.89
N GLU A 74 -16.75 -2.18 0.46
CA GLU A 74 -18.10 -2.01 1.01
C GLU A 74 -18.15 -2.37 2.51
N CYS A 75 -17.45 -3.45 2.91
CA CYS A 75 -17.30 -3.83 4.30
C CYS A 75 -16.62 -2.72 5.13
N LEU A 76 -15.48 -2.21 4.68
CA LEU A 76 -14.76 -1.16 5.41
C LEU A 76 -15.53 0.16 5.43
N SER A 77 -16.22 0.50 4.34
CA SER A 77 -17.05 1.70 4.26
C SER A 77 -18.21 1.64 5.26
N ALA A 78 -18.84 0.48 5.44
CA ALA A 78 -19.88 0.28 6.44
C ALA A 78 -19.36 0.42 7.88
N LEU A 79 -18.07 0.12 8.11
CA LEU A 79 -17.39 0.30 9.39
C LEU A 79 -16.82 1.72 9.58
N ASN A 80 -16.99 2.62 8.60
CA ASN A 80 -16.32 3.92 8.55
C ASN A 80 -14.79 3.83 8.68
N ASP A 81 -14.20 2.75 8.17
CA ASP A 81 -12.77 2.42 8.28
C ASP A 81 -12.06 2.55 6.92
N ILE A 82 -12.20 3.73 6.33
CA ILE A 82 -11.73 4.05 4.97
C ILE A 82 -10.86 5.31 4.94
N ALA A 83 -10.22 5.68 6.05
CA ALA A 83 -9.37 6.87 6.13
C ALA A 83 -8.23 6.85 5.08
N PHE A 84 -7.70 5.67 4.79
CA PHE A 84 -6.64 5.46 3.78
C PHE A 84 -7.03 5.90 2.36
N VAL A 85 -8.33 6.04 2.06
CA VAL A 85 -8.81 6.42 0.72
C VAL A 85 -8.41 7.83 0.33
N ASN A 86 -8.28 8.72 1.32
CA ASN A 86 -7.91 10.12 1.10
C ASN A 86 -6.39 10.35 1.10
N GLU A 87 -5.59 9.28 1.15
CA GLU A 87 -4.15 9.39 1.24
C GLU A 87 -3.53 9.82 -0.08
N VAL A 88 -2.59 10.75 0.05
CA VAL A 88 -1.64 11.13 -0.99
C VAL A 88 -0.33 10.48 -0.62
N VAL A 89 0.34 9.86 -1.58
CA VAL A 89 1.64 9.22 -1.39
C VAL A 89 2.64 9.88 -2.31
N ASP A 90 3.59 10.61 -1.74
CA ASP A 90 4.63 11.29 -2.50
C ASP A 90 5.84 10.37 -2.71
N ILE A 91 6.57 10.58 -3.80
CA ILE A 91 7.84 9.89 -4.00
C ILE A 91 8.96 10.67 -3.29
N ALA A 92 9.60 10.04 -2.30
CA ALA A 92 10.63 10.65 -1.47
C ALA A 92 11.83 11.15 -2.27
N ILE A 93 12.24 10.38 -3.29
CA ILE A 93 13.38 10.68 -4.17
C ILE A 93 13.03 11.65 -5.31
N ASN A 94 11.74 11.87 -5.58
CA ASN A 94 11.25 12.82 -6.57
C ASN A 94 9.97 13.51 -6.05
N GLN A 95 10.17 14.64 -5.38
CA GLN A 95 9.09 15.36 -4.70
C GLN A 95 8.09 16.03 -5.65
N SER A 96 8.30 15.95 -6.96
CA SER A 96 7.36 16.48 -7.98
C SER A 96 6.22 15.51 -8.31
N ILE A 97 6.30 14.25 -7.84
CA ILE A 97 5.31 13.22 -8.11
C ILE A 97 4.55 12.88 -6.82
N SER A 98 3.23 13.04 -6.90
CA SER A 98 2.28 12.63 -5.86
C SER A 98 1.26 11.67 -6.44
N LEU A 99 1.10 10.53 -5.77
CA LEU A 99 0.19 9.45 -6.16
C LEU A 99 -1.08 9.52 -5.30
N LYS A 100 -2.20 9.12 -5.88
CA LYS A 100 -3.50 9.00 -5.19
C LYS A 100 -4.08 7.62 -5.46
N PRO A 101 -3.56 6.58 -4.80
CA PRO A 101 -3.85 5.18 -5.16
C PRO A 101 -5.34 4.82 -5.10
N PHE A 102 -6.13 5.50 -4.26
CA PHE A 102 -7.56 5.24 -4.08
C PHE A 102 -8.47 6.35 -4.62
N ASN A 103 -7.97 7.19 -5.53
CA ASN A 103 -8.68 8.39 -6.02
C ASN A 103 -10.07 8.14 -6.63
N ALA A 104 -10.43 6.91 -7.01
CA ALA A 104 -11.75 6.58 -7.53
C ALA A 104 -12.78 6.32 -6.43
N TRP A 105 -12.36 6.04 -5.19
CA TRP A 105 -13.24 5.70 -4.07
C TRP A 105 -13.78 6.95 -3.35
N ILE A 106 -14.26 7.92 -4.13
CA ILE A 106 -14.66 9.24 -3.64
C ILE A 106 -15.96 9.12 -2.83
N ASN A 107 -16.07 9.86 -1.73
CA ASN A 107 -17.27 9.95 -0.89
C ASN A 107 -17.81 8.59 -0.40
N GLY A 108 -16.91 7.62 -0.15
CA GLY A 108 -17.33 6.28 0.32
C GLY A 108 -18.05 5.45 -0.75
N MET A 109 -17.95 5.83 -2.03
CA MET A 109 -18.53 5.07 -3.13
C MET A 109 -17.48 4.23 -3.84
N TYR A 110 -17.81 2.97 -4.13
CA TYR A 110 -16.92 2.11 -4.88
C TYR A 110 -16.87 2.51 -6.36
N ALA A 111 -15.66 2.56 -6.90
CA ALA A 111 -15.41 2.63 -8.33
C ALA A 111 -14.15 1.83 -8.67
N LYS A 112 -13.97 1.50 -9.96
CA LYS A 112 -12.77 0.78 -10.41
C LYS A 112 -11.53 1.67 -10.29
N LEU A 113 -10.53 1.21 -9.57
CA LEU A 113 -9.20 1.83 -9.54
C LEU A 113 -8.43 1.49 -10.83
N THR A 114 -7.79 2.48 -11.44
CA THR A 114 -7.08 2.33 -12.73
C THR A 114 -6.03 1.22 -12.68
N TRP A 115 -5.20 1.18 -11.63
CA TRP A 115 -4.15 0.19 -11.47
C TRP A 115 -4.70 -1.22 -11.23
N TRP A 116 -5.84 -1.34 -10.53
CA TRP A 116 -6.51 -2.62 -10.27
C TRP A 116 -7.21 -3.17 -11.52
N ASP A 117 -7.91 -2.34 -12.28
CA ASP A 117 -8.51 -2.74 -13.56
C ASP A 117 -7.41 -3.09 -14.58
N SER A 118 -6.29 -2.37 -14.57
CA SER A 118 -5.11 -2.68 -15.37
C SER A 118 -4.48 -4.02 -15.02
N TYR A 119 -4.32 -4.30 -13.72
CA TYR A 119 -3.87 -5.60 -13.24
C TYR A 119 -4.78 -6.74 -13.71
N ASN A 120 -6.10 -6.61 -13.53
CA ASN A 120 -7.04 -7.65 -13.96
C ASN A 120 -6.98 -7.86 -15.49
N ALA A 121 -6.91 -6.78 -16.27
CA ALA A 121 -6.78 -6.87 -17.72
C ALA A 121 -5.49 -7.60 -18.14
N VAL A 122 -4.35 -7.27 -17.54
CA VAL A 122 -3.06 -7.95 -17.81
C VAL A 122 -3.09 -9.40 -17.36
N LYS A 123 -3.70 -9.71 -16.21
CA LYS A 123 -3.85 -11.07 -15.67
C LYS A 123 -4.66 -11.97 -16.61
N HIS A 124 -5.74 -11.46 -17.19
CA HIS A 124 -6.64 -12.24 -18.03
C HIS A 124 -6.22 -12.28 -19.50
N ASP A 125 -5.67 -11.19 -20.03
CA ASP A 125 -5.23 -11.11 -21.43
C ASP A 125 -4.01 -10.17 -21.56
N ARG A 126 -2.85 -10.67 -21.14
CA ARG A 126 -1.58 -9.96 -21.28
C ARG A 126 -1.27 -9.61 -22.74
N GLY A 127 -1.66 -10.45 -23.70
CA GLY A 127 -1.37 -10.22 -25.12
C GLY A 127 -1.95 -8.89 -25.62
N THR A 128 -3.21 -8.65 -25.29
CA THR A 128 -3.91 -7.40 -25.64
C THR A 128 -3.52 -6.24 -24.73
N TYR A 129 -3.39 -6.48 -23.42
CA TYR A 129 -3.28 -5.42 -22.41
C TYR A 129 -1.86 -5.19 -21.89
N PHE A 130 -0.82 -5.70 -22.55
CA PHE A 130 0.57 -5.57 -22.10
C PHE A 130 0.99 -4.13 -21.77
N ARG A 131 0.50 -3.14 -22.53
CA ARG A 131 0.78 -1.71 -22.30
C ARG A 131 0.25 -1.17 -20.97
N LYS A 132 -0.74 -1.84 -20.35
CA LYS A 132 -1.25 -1.49 -19.03
C LYS A 132 -0.29 -1.92 -17.91
N ALA A 133 0.66 -2.80 -18.18
CA ALA A 133 1.76 -3.10 -17.28
C ALA A 133 2.86 -2.03 -17.38
N ASN A 134 2.53 -0.82 -16.91
CA ASN A 134 3.39 0.36 -17.02
C ASN A 134 3.84 0.89 -15.65
N LEU A 135 4.78 1.83 -15.69
CA LEU A 135 5.37 2.44 -14.51
C LEU A 135 4.32 3.08 -13.59
N GLU A 136 3.37 3.85 -14.13
CA GLU A 136 2.34 4.53 -13.34
C GLU A 136 1.44 3.56 -12.57
N ASN A 137 1.03 2.46 -13.21
CA ASN A 137 0.22 1.44 -12.55
C ASN A 137 1.01 0.70 -11.47
N CYS A 138 2.31 0.45 -11.68
CA CYS A 138 3.18 -0.16 -10.66
C CYS A 138 3.39 0.78 -9.45
N LEU A 139 3.60 2.08 -9.71
CA LEU A 139 3.74 3.09 -8.66
C LEU A 139 2.47 3.20 -7.81
N ASN A 140 1.30 3.35 -8.46
CA ASN A 140 0.03 3.46 -7.74
C ASN A 140 -0.34 2.17 -7.00
N SER A 141 -0.09 0.98 -7.58
CA SER A 141 -0.38 -0.28 -6.87
C SER A 141 0.53 -0.48 -5.66
N LEU A 142 1.81 -0.12 -5.74
CA LEU A 142 2.74 -0.22 -4.60
C LEU A 142 2.40 0.81 -3.51
N ALA A 143 1.99 2.02 -3.91
CA ALA A 143 1.50 3.03 -2.98
C ALA A 143 0.22 2.57 -2.27
N ALA A 144 -0.71 1.92 -2.99
CA ALA A 144 -1.92 1.33 -2.41
C ALA A 144 -1.56 0.25 -1.38
N LEU A 145 -0.62 -0.63 -1.72
CA LEU A 145 -0.14 -1.68 -0.82
C LEU A 145 0.48 -1.08 0.45
N LEU A 146 1.30 -0.03 0.34
CA LEU A 146 1.85 0.67 1.52
C LEU A 146 0.75 1.17 2.46
N CYS A 147 -0.28 1.82 1.94
CA CYS A 147 -1.39 2.32 2.75
C CYS A 147 -2.10 1.20 3.49
N ILE A 148 -2.34 0.05 2.84
CA ILE A 148 -3.00 -1.11 3.44
C ILE A 148 -2.11 -1.78 4.49
N GLU A 149 -0.81 -1.91 4.22
CA GLU A 149 0.16 -2.38 5.22
C GLU A 149 0.13 -1.52 6.49
N ILE A 150 0.11 -0.19 6.34
CA ILE A 150 0.08 0.72 7.49
C ILE A 150 -1.18 0.53 8.34
N VAL A 151 -2.38 0.49 7.73
CA VAL A 151 -3.62 0.29 8.50
C VAL A 151 -3.71 -1.10 9.12
N SER A 152 -3.20 -2.11 8.43
CA SER A 152 -3.11 -3.48 8.95
C SER A 152 -2.18 -3.55 10.16
N LEU A 153 -0.96 -3.01 10.04
CA LEU A 153 0.04 -2.98 11.12
C LEU A 153 -0.42 -2.13 12.32
N LYS A 154 -1.19 -1.05 12.08
CA LYS A 154 -1.83 -0.26 13.14
C LYS A 154 -2.75 -1.12 14.01
N CYS A 155 -3.47 -2.09 13.43
CA CYS A 155 -4.33 -3.00 14.19
C CYS A 155 -3.55 -3.94 15.12
N PHE A 156 -2.28 -4.21 14.81
CA PHE A 156 -1.37 -4.99 15.66
C PHE A 156 -0.59 -4.13 16.66
N GLY A 157 -0.89 -2.82 16.75
CA GLY A 157 -0.22 -1.91 17.68
C GLY A 157 1.22 -1.55 17.29
N VAL A 158 1.60 -1.77 16.02
CA VAL A 158 2.91 -1.37 15.49
C VAL A 158 2.98 0.16 15.48
N LYS A 159 4.02 0.72 16.09
CA LYS A 159 4.22 2.17 16.23
C LYS A 159 5.22 2.75 15.22
N ARG A 160 6.05 1.90 14.65
CA ARG A 160 7.12 2.29 13.72
C ARG A 160 7.36 1.17 12.73
N LEU A 161 7.47 1.53 11.46
CA LEU A 161 7.82 0.60 10.39
C LEU A 161 9.34 0.47 10.30
N THR A 162 9.84 -0.74 10.52
CA THR A 162 11.27 -1.07 10.44
C THR A 162 11.42 -2.43 9.77
N PRO A 163 12.26 -2.58 8.72
CA PRO A 163 13.05 -1.53 8.05
C PRO A 163 12.18 -0.46 7.39
N VAL A 164 12.73 0.74 7.16
CA VAL A 164 11.99 1.83 6.52
C VAL A 164 11.86 1.64 5.02
N ASN A 165 10.67 1.92 4.50
CA ASN A 165 10.44 2.22 3.09
C ASN A 165 11.38 3.38 2.67
N ARG A 166 11.92 3.30 1.45
CA ARG A 166 12.81 4.30 0.86
C ARG A 166 12.18 5.09 -0.28
N LEU A 167 11.12 4.57 -0.89
CA LEU A 167 10.52 5.16 -2.07
C LEU A 167 9.50 6.24 -1.75
N PHE A 168 8.67 6.04 -0.74
CA PHE A 168 7.47 6.83 -0.48
C PHE A 168 7.56 7.62 0.82
N ARG A 169 6.90 8.78 0.81
CA ARG A 169 6.54 9.54 2.01
C ARG A 169 5.03 9.78 1.97
N ILE A 170 4.40 9.76 3.13
CA ILE A 170 2.99 10.13 3.26
C ILE A 170 2.93 11.53 3.90
N PRO A 171 2.57 12.57 3.13
CA PRO A 171 2.47 13.94 3.63
C PRO A 171 1.25 14.16 4.55
N ASN A 172 0.17 13.41 4.32
CA ASN A 172 -1.03 13.49 5.15
C ASN A 172 -0.83 12.68 6.44
N LYS A 173 -1.27 13.24 7.58
CA LYS A 173 -0.99 12.67 8.90
C LYS A 173 -2.07 11.71 9.39
N GLN A 174 -3.01 11.30 8.53
CA GLN A 174 -4.12 10.42 8.92
C GLN A 174 -3.65 8.99 9.16
N LEU A 175 -2.86 8.42 8.25
CA LEU A 175 -2.31 7.07 8.44
C LEU A 175 -1.03 7.03 9.27
N CYS A 176 -0.05 7.87 8.97
CA CYS A 176 1.24 7.90 9.65
C CYS A 176 1.90 9.27 9.55
N ARG A 177 2.97 9.48 10.32
CA ARG A 177 3.84 10.64 10.21
C ARG A 177 5.15 10.23 9.54
N SER A 178 5.47 10.87 8.42
CA SER A 178 6.79 10.78 7.80
C SER A 178 7.77 11.69 8.55
N LEU A 179 8.81 11.13 9.16
CA LEU A 179 9.88 11.87 9.84
C LEU A 179 11.18 11.75 9.04
N PRO A 180 12.00 12.80 8.94
CA PRO A 180 13.31 12.69 8.32
C PRO A 180 14.19 11.75 9.16
N GLY A 181 14.65 10.67 8.54
CA GLY A 181 15.63 9.74 9.08
C GLY A 181 17.07 10.13 8.72
N GLN A 182 18.03 9.26 9.04
CA GLN A 182 19.43 9.47 8.63
C GLN A 182 19.62 9.11 7.14
N ASN A 183 20.57 9.76 6.47
CA ASN A 183 20.96 9.48 5.07
C ASN A 183 19.83 9.62 4.02
N GLY A 184 18.89 10.54 4.22
CA GLY A 184 17.81 10.81 3.25
C GLY A 184 16.67 9.79 3.24
N GLN A 185 16.64 8.87 4.21
CA GLN A 185 15.51 7.96 4.44
C GLN A 185 14.40 8.65 5.24
N TRP A 186 13.16 8.18 5.09
CA TRP A 186 12.01 8.68 5.84
C TRP A 186 11.48 7.60 6.80
N ASP A 187 11.45 7.92 8.09
CA ASP A 187 10.83 7.08 9.11
C ASP A 187 9.31 7.24 9.05
N LEU A 188 8.58 6.15 8.79
CA LEU A 188 7.12 6.12 8.90
C LEU A 188 6.73 5.73 10.33
N VAL A 189 6.21 6.71 11.07
CA VAL A 189 5.74 6.53 12.45
C VAL A 189 4.21 6.47 12.46
N ILE A 190 3.68 5.32 12.86
CA ILE A 190 2.24 5.12 12.98
C ILE A 190 1.80 5.74 14.30
N ASP A 191 1.04 6.83 14.23
CA ASP A 191 0.66 7.58 15.42
C ASP A 191 -0.44 6.85 16.21
N SER A 192 -0.24 6.70 17.51
CA SER A 192 -1.17 6.00 18.39
C SER A 192 -2.26 6.90 18.99
N LYS A 193 -2.36 8.17 18.55
CA LYS A 193 -3.18 9.18 19.24
C LYS A 193 -4.70 9.09 19.02
N GLU A 194 -5.19 8.18 18.18
CA GLU A 194 -6.63 7.98 17.94
C GLU A 194 -7.11 6.55 18.25
N LEU A 195 -6.83 6.05 19.46
CA LEU A 195 -7.45 4.82 19.99
C LEU A 195 -8.31 5.05 21.24
N ASN A 196 -8.63 6.31 21.55
CA ASN A 196 -9.66 6.64 22.53
C ASN A 196 -11.00 6.83 21.84
N GLU A 197 -11.59 5.72 21.35
CA GLU A 197 -13.04 5.51 21.13
C GLU A 197 -13.23 4.24 20.29
N THR A 198 -13.00 3.08 20.91
CA THR A 198 -13.68 1.79 20.65
C THR A 198 -12.99 0.73 21.50
N SER A 199 -13.31 0.76 22.79
CA SER A 199 -13.07 -0.35 23.70
C SER A 199 -13.87 -1.57 23.23
N ASN A 200 -13.28 -2.40 22.35
CA ASN A 200 -13.70 -3.79 22.10
C ASN A 200 -12.67 -4.63 21.31
N MET A 201 -11.37 -4.28 21.32
CA MET A 201 -10.33 -5.19 20.82
C MET A 201 -9.69 -5.96 21.98
N ARG A 202 -9.72 -7.30 21.91
CA ARG A 202 -9.03 -8.17 22.86
C ARG A 202 -7.52 -7.89 22.80
N PRO A 203 -6.82 -7.75 23.94
CA PRO A 203 -5.41 -7.40 23.94
C PRO A 203 -4.59 -8.58 23.44
N ALA A 204 -4.00 -8.45 22.24
CA ALA A 204 -2.87 -9.25 21.84
C ALA A 204 -1.58 -8.49 22.19
N ASN A 205 -0.72 -9.16 22.95
CA ASN A 205 0.55 -8.70 23.53
C ASN A 205 1.29 -7.62 22.74
N LEU A 206 1.72 -6.58 23.45
CA LEU A 206 2.67 -5.55 23.02
C LEU A 206 3.94 -6.22 22.46
N MET A 207 4.09 -6.34 21.14
CA MET A 207 5.38 -6.65 20.53
C MET A 207 6.13 -5.36 20.26
N ILE A 208 7.08 -5.04 21.16
CA ILE A 208 8.21 -4.19 20.80
C ILE A 208 9.13 -5.07 19.98
N VAL A 209 9.05 -4.96 18.65
CA VAL A 209 9.99 -5.64 17.75
C VAL A 209 11.33 -4.89 17.83
N LYS A 210 12.23 -5.40 18.67
CA LYS A 210 13.65 -5.05 18.58
C LYS A 210 14.21 -5.80 17.38
N SER A 211 14.78 -5.06 16.42
CA SER A 211 15.62 -5.66 15.39
C SER A 211 16.77 -6.40 16.08
N VAL A 212 16.89 -7.70 15.82
CA VAL A 212 18.07 -8.47 16.23
C VAL A 212 19.27 -7.92 15.47
N SER A 213 20.36 -7.75 16.21
CA SER A 213 21.65 -7.20 15.76
C SER A 213 22.33 -8.08 14.74
#